data_AF-A0A6A6KN78-F1
#
_entry.id   AF-A0A6A6KN78-F1
#
_cell.length_a   1.000
_cell.length_b   1.000
_cell.length_c   1.000
_cell.angle_alpha   90.00
_cell.angle_beta   90.00
_cell.angle_gamma   90.00
#
_symmetry.space_group_name_H-M   'P 1'
#
loop_
_entity.id
_entity.type
_entity.pdbx_description
1 polymer ?
#
loop_
_entity_poly.entity_id
_entity_poly.type
_entity_poly.pdbx_seq_one_letter_code
_entity_poly.pdbx_strand_id
1 'polypeptide(L)'
;MGAGGRMSVPPSPKQLESDVLKRVPYSKPPFTLAHECGHHAFSDYQWLDDTVGLILHSCLLVPYFSWKHSHRRHHSNTASLERDEVFVPKKKSNIRWFSKYLNNPLGRVLTLIITLTLGWPLYLAFNVSGRPYNRFACHYDPYGPIYTDRERTEICISDAGVLAVTYGLYSLAVAKGLAWVVCVYGVPLLVVNAFLVMITYLQHTHPSLPHYDSSEWDWLRGALATVDRDYGILNKVFHNITDTHVAHHLFSTMPHYNAMEATKAIKPILGEYYQFDGTPFYKAMWREAKECVYVEPDDRDQSKGVYWYRNKF
;
A
#
# COMPACT_ATOMS: atom_id res chain seq x y z
N MET A 1 15.87 40.69 66.67
CA MET A 1 15.40 39.66 67.63
C MET A 1 14.33 38.84 66.94
N GLY A 2 14.52 37.52 66.79
CA GLY A 2 13.50 36.59 66.30
C GLY A 2 13.85 35.89 64.99
N ALA A 3 14.41 34.69 65.10
CA ALA A 3 14.73 33.75 64.03
C ALA A 3 13.65 32.64 63.89
N GLY A 4 13.69 31.92 62.78
CA GLY A 4 13.06 30.59 62.58
C GLY A 4 11.76 30.62 61.79
N GLY A 5 11.50 29.77 60.81
CA GLY A 5 12.18 28.59 60.27
C GLY A 5 11.33 28.05 59.12
N ARG A 6 11.97 27.50 58.09
CA ARG A 6 11.29 26.84 56.96
C ARG A 6 10.65 25.54 57.43
N MET A 7 9.44 25.23 56.96
CA MET A 7 9.06 23.84 56.64
C MET A 7 8.26 23.76 55.34
N SER A 8 8.71 22.80 54.54
CA SER A 8 8.29 22.40 53.20
C SER A 8 6.91 21.74 53.20
N VAL A 9 6.06 22.14 52.26
CA VAL A 9 4.81 21.43 51.93
C VAL A 9 5.16 20.17 51.12
N PRO A 10 4.71 18.96 51.53
CA PRO A 10 4.97 17.75 50.76
C PRO A 10 4.08 17.71 49.50
N PRO A 11 4.54 17.14 48.37
CA PRO A 11 3.69 16.96 47.21
C PRO A 11 2.67 15.85 47.47
N SER A 12 1.43 16.12 47.07
CA SER A 12 0.35 15.12 46.98
C SER A 12 0.76 13.95 46.09
N PRO A 13 0.61 12.68 46.52
CA PRO A 13 0.86 11.54 45.65
C PRO A 13 -0.29 11.45 44.64
N LYS A 14 -0.07 11.95 43.42
CA LYS A 14 -0.85 11.48 42.28
C LYS A 14 -0.46 10.01 42.07
N GLN A 15 -1.40 9.12 42.36
CA GLN A 15 -1.37 7.74 41.88
C GLN A 15 -1.14 7.80 40.36
N LEU A 16 0.09 7.49 39.94
CA LEU A 16 0.31 6.94 38.62
C LEU A 16 -0.26 5.52 38.68
N GLU A 17 -1.57 5.40 38.45
CA GLU A 17 -2.10 4.13 37.97
C GLU A 17 -1.48 3.91 36.59
N SER A 18 -0.51 3.01 36.58
CA SER A 18 0.04 2.42 35.37
C SER A 18 -1.07 1.59 34.71
N ASP A 19 -1.91 2.24 33.91
CA ASP A 19 -2.65 1.56 32.86
C ASP A 19 -1.64 1.12 31.80
N VAL A 20 -0.91 0.04 32.11
CA VAL A 20 -0.27 -0.79 31.10
C VAL A 20 -1.42 -1.33 30.27
N LEU A 21 -1.77 -0.57 29.23
CA LEU A 21 -2.69 -0.97 28.18
C LEU A 21 -2.33 -2.38 27.78
N LYS A 22 -3.15 -3.35 28.19
CA LYS A 22 -3.03 -4.75 27.77
C LYS A 22 -3.34 -4.77 26.28
N ARG A 23 -2.29 -4.58 25.47
CA ARG A 23 -2.35 -4.55 24.01
C ARG A 23 -2.45 -5.96 23.46
N VAL A 24 -3.63 -6.58 23.49
CA VAL A 24 -3.99 -7.50 22.40
C VAL A 24 -5.51 -7.52 22.19
N PRO A 25 -6.03 -6.92 21.11
CA PRO A 25 -7.37 -7.23 20.64
C PRO A 25 -7.35 -8.51 19.79
N TYR A 26 -8.15 -9.47 20.27
CA TYR A 26 -8.59 -10.69 19.62
C TYR A 26 -9.46 -10.37 18.39
N SER A 27 -9.16 -11.03 17.28
CA SER A 27 -9.79 -10.98 15.95
C SER A 27 -9.37 -9.81 15.03
N LYS A 28 -8.55 -10.16 14.02
CA LYS A 28 -8.23 -9.36 12.84
C LYS A 28 -8.28 -10.29 11.61
N PRO A 29 -8.99 -9.96 10.51
CA PRO A 29 -8.89 -10.66 9.24
C PRO A 29 -7.44 -10.63 8.71
N PRO A 30 -7.03 -11.64 7.93
CA PRO A 30 -5.63 -11.88 7.60
C PRO A 30 -5.00 -10.82 6.68
N PHE A 31 -5.83 -10.07 5.93
CA PHE A 31 -5.36 -9.20 4.86
C PHE A 31 -4.50 -8.04 5.38
N THR A 32 -4.95 -7.33 6.41
CA THR A 32 -4.14 -6.29 7.05
C THR A 32 -3.03 -6.93 7.89
N LEU A 33 -3.27 -8.07 8.52
CA LEU A 33 -2.27 -8.70 9.37
C LEU A 33 -0.96 -9.04 8.64
N ALA A 34 -1.08 -9.64 7.44
CA ALA A 34 0.07 -9.98 6.63
C ALA A 34 0.82 -8.72 6.13
N HIS A 35 0.09 -7.64 5.85
CA HIS A 35 0.64 -6.33 5.52
C HIS A 35 1.42 -5.73 6.71
N GLU A 36 0.84 -5.72 7.92
CA GLU A 36 1.50 -5.23 9.14
C GLU A 36 2.80 -5.98 9.44
N CYS A 37 2.84 -7.29 9.17
CA CYS A 37 4.06 -8.10 9.32
C CYS A 37 5.20 -7.60 8.42
N GLY A 38 4.88 -7.22 7.17
CA GLY A 38 5.89 -6.69 6.24
C GLY A 38 6.48 -5.35 6.70
N HIS A 39 5.71 -4.58 7.45
CA HIS A 39 6.14 -3.31 8.06
C HIS A 39 6.81 -3.44 9.42
N HIS A 40 6.89 -4.66 9.96
CA HIS A 40 7.30 -4.89 11.34
C HIS A 40 6.41 -4.13 12.37
N ALA A 41 5.12 -4.03 12.06
CA ALA A 41 4.11 -3.35 12.88
C ALA A 41 3.22 -4.34 13.67
N PHE A 42 3.43 -5.64 13.47
CA PHE A 42 2.60 -6.69 14.09
C PHE A 42 3.09 -7.08 15.48
N SER A 43 4.40 -7.26 15.66
CA SER A 43 5.02 -7.62 16.95
C SER A 43 6.38 -6.97 17.14
N ASP A 44 6.91 -6.99 18.36
CA ASP A 44 8.25 -6.52 18.67
C ASP A 44 9.36 -7.48 18.16
N TYR A 45 8.98 -8.62 17.55
CA TYR A 45 9.90 -9.66 17.10
C TYR A 45 9.82 -9.87 15.59
N GLN A 46 10.86 -9.45 14.87
CA GLN A 46 10.91 -9.56 13.40
C GLN A 46 10.70 -10.99 12.88
N TRP A 47 11.23 -12.01 13.58
CA TRP A 47 11.06 -13.42 13.17
C TRP A 47 9.60 -13.89 13.25
N LEU A 48 8.84 -13.37 14.21
CA LEU A 48 7.43 -13.72 14.38
C LEU A 48 6.61 -13.08 13.27
N ASP A 49 6.86 -11.80 12.99
CA ASP A 49 6.25 -11.08 11.88
C ASP A 49 6.54 -11.79 10.56
N ASP A 50 7.79 -12.19 10.33
CA ASP A 50 8.16 -12.86 9.09
C ASP A 50 7.56 -14.25 8.95
N THR A 51 7.42 -14.99 10.05
CA THR A 51 6.75 -16.30 10.04
C THR A 51 5.26 -16.16 9.72
N VAL A 52 4.57 -15.23 10.41
CA VAL A 52 3.14 -14.99 10.23
C VAL A 52 2.86 -14.44 8.84
N GLY A 53 3.63 -13.44 8.42
CA GLY A 53 3.56 -12.82 7.09
C GLY A 53 3.77 -13.83 5.97
N LEU A 54 4.77 -14.72 6.10
CA LEU A 54 5.04 -15.78 5.13
C LEU A 54 3.84 -16.73 4.98
N ILE A 55 3.29 -17.22 6.09
CA ILE A 55 2.16 -18.16 6.06
C ILE A 55 0.93 -17.51 5.43
N LEU A 56 0.55 -16.32 5.91
CA LEU A 56 -0.68 -15.66 5.47
C LEU A 56 -0.61 -15.22 4.01
N HIS A 57 0.49 -14.61 3.58
CA HIS A 57 0.64 -14.22 2.17
C HIS A 57 0.77 -15.43 1.25
N SER A 58 1.45 -16.51 1.66
CA SER A 58 1.47 -17.75 0.86
C SER A 58 0.06 -18.30 0.65
N CYS A 59 -0.79 -18.28 1.70
CA CYS A 59 -2.20 -18.66 1.60
C CYS A 59 -3.03 -17.74 0.67
N LEU A 60 -2.52 -16.56 0.32
CA LEU A 60 -3.10 -15.64 -0.65
C LEU A 60 -2.38 -15.68 -2.02
N LEU A 61 -1.48 -16.65 -2.23
CA LEU A 61 -0.61 -16.75 -3.41
C LEU A 61 0.24 -15.49 -3.66
N VAL A 62 0.71 -14.87 -2.58
CA VAL A 62 1.60 -13.71 -2.60
C VAL A 62 2.98 -14.11 -2.06
N PRO A 63 4.07 -13.85 -2.80
CA PRO A 63 5.41 -14.11 -2.31
C PRO A 63 5.78 -13.07 -1.24
N TYR A 64 5.65 -13.43 0.04
CA TYR A 64 5.75 -12.49 1.18
C TYR A 64 6.99 -11.61 1.18
N PHE A 65 8.19 -12.20 1.15
CA PHE A 65 9.43 -11.42 1.26
C PHE A 65 9.67 -10.55 0.03
N SER A 66 9.32 -11.07 -1.15
CA SER A 66 9.29 -10.31 -2.38
C SER A 66 8.42 -9.06 -2.26
N TRP A 67 7.19 -9.21 -1.77
CA TRP A 67 6.28 -8.09 -1.52
C TRP A 67 6.79 -7.17 -0.41
N LYS A 68 7.27 -7.70 0.72
CA LYS A 68 7.84 -6.94 1.84
C LYS A 68 8.93 -5.99 1.37
N HIS A 69 9.85 -6.48 0.54
CA HIS A 69 10.99 -5.72 0.04
C HIS A 69 10.60 -4.67 -0.99
N SER A 70 9.75 -5.01 -1.96
CA SER A 70 9.27 -4.02 -2.94
C SER A 70 8.36 -2.97 -2.28
N HIS A 71 7.52 -3.38 -1.34
CA HIS A 71 6.62 -2.47 -0.63
C HIS A 71 7.38 -1.52 0.31
N ARG A 72 8.43 -1.99 1.00
CA ARG A 72 9.34 -1.10 1.74
C ARG A 72 9.99 -0.05 0.83
N ARG A 73 10.40 -0.45 -0.38
CA ARG A 73 10.95 0.49 -1.37
C ARG A 73 9.91 1.49 -1.87
N HIS A 74 8.66 1.08 -2.05
CA HIS A 74 7.54 2.00 -2.33
C HIS A 74 7.40 3.06 -1.23
N HIS A 75 7.31 2.67 0.04
CA HIS A 75 7.23 3.63 1.16
C HIS A 75 8.43 4.58 1.22
N SER A 76 9.62 4.11 0.88
CA SER A 76 10.83 4.94 0.82
C SER A 76 10.92 5.84 -0.42
N ASN A 77 10.11 5.61 -1.46
CA ASN A 77 10.23 6.28 -2.76
C ASN A 77 8.87 6.73 -3.33
N THR A 78 7.82 6.84 -2.50
CA THR A 78 6.45 7.09 -2.98
C THR A 78 6.41 8.34 -3.86
N ALA A 79 5.67 8.25 -4.97
CA ALA A 79 5.52 9.30 -5.98
C ALA A 79 6.81 9.72 -6.71
N SER A 80 7.93 9.00 -6.55
CA SER A 80 9.11 9.14 -7.42
C SER A 80 8.85 8.49 -8.77
N LEU A 81 9.02 9.23 -9.86
CA LEU A 81 8.88 8.70 -11.21
C LEU A 81 9.97 7.68 -11.58
N GLU A 82 11.13 7.75 -10.92
CA GLU A 82 12.27 6.88 -11.21
C GLU A 82 12.38 5.67 -10.26
N ARG A 83 11.88 5.79 -9.02
CA ARG A 83 12.21 4.85 -7.94
C ARG A 83 11.01 4.21 -7.23
N ASP A 84 9.79 4.68 -7.43
CA ASP A 84 8.62 4.05 -6.82
C ASP A 84 8.37 2.64 -7.41
N GLU A 85 7.86 1.71 -6.62
CA GLU A 85 7.69 0.30 -6.99
C GLU A 85 6.26 -0.06 -7.39
N VAL A 86 5.29 0.85 -7.24
CA VAL A 86 3.89 0.55 -7.58
C VAL A 86 3.11 1.82 -7.94
N PHE A 87 2.16 1.68 -8.86
CA PHE A 87 1.33 2.77 -9.41
C PHE A 87 2.11 3.95 -10.00
N VAL A 88 3.32 3.72 -10.51
CA VAL A 88 4.13 4.75 -11.16
C VAL A 88 3.45 5.20 -12.46
N PRO A 89 3.06 6.47 -12.59
CA PRO A 89 2.40 6.93 -13.79
C PRO A 89 3.38 7.06 -14.95
N LYS A 90 2.85 6.91 -16.17
CA LYS A 90 3.63 7.09 -17.38
C LYS A 90 3.62 8.56 -17.78
N LYS A 91 4.79 9.07 -18.19
CA LYS A 91 4.87 10.34 -18.94
C LYS A 91 4.12 10.20 -20.26
N LYS A 92 3.57 11.30 -20.78
CA LYS A 92 2.81 11.31 -22.04
C LYS A 92 3.53 10.65 -23.22
N SER A 93 4.85 10.83 -23.33
CA SER A 93 5.67 10.21 -24.38
C SER A 93 5.72 8.68 -24.32
N ASN A 94 5.42 8.09 -23.15
CA ASN A 94 5.60 6.67 -22.85
C ASN A 94 4.26 5.91 -22.76
N ILE A 95 3.14 6.59 -23.00
CA ILE A 95 1.84 5.91 -23.09
C ILE A 95 1.78 5.09 -24.37
N ARG A 96 1.10 3.94 -24.29
CA ARG A 96 0.94 3.08 -25.46
C ARG A 96 0.02 3.77 -26.47
N TRP A 97 0.31 3.64 -27.77
CA TRP A 97 -0.47 4.27 -28.84
C TRP A 97 -1.97 3.97 -28.74
N PHE A 98 -2.33 2.77 -28.28
CA PHE A 98 -3.72 2.35 -28.16
C PHE A 98 -4.46 2.95 -26.94
N SER A 99 -3.75 3.54 -25.98
CA SER A 99 -4.36 4.22 -24.83
C SER A 99 -5.31 5.34 -25.26
N LYS A 100 -5.03 5.98 -26.41
CA LYS A 100 -5.91 6.97 -27.04
C LYS A 100 -7.29 6.39 -27.37
N TYR A 101 -7.32 5.19 -27.95
CA TYR A 101 -8.56 4.52 -28.34
C TYR A 101 -9.31 3.93 -27.14
N LEU A 102 -8.60 3.58 -26.06
CA LEU A 102 -9.21 3.09 -24.82
C LEU A 102 -9.77 4.22 -23.93
N ASN A 103 -9.45 5.49 -24.20
CA ASN A 103 -9.95 6.62 -23.41
C ASN A 103 -11.40 7.03 -23.77
N ASN A 104 -12.30 6.07 -23.70
CA ASN A 104 -13.75 6.23 -23.85
C ASN A 104 -14.48 5.40 -22.78
N PRO A 105 -15.81 5.54 -22.59
CA PRO A 105 -16.52 4.82 -21.54
C PRO A 105 -16.34 3.28 -21.57
N LEU A 106 -16.39 2.64 -22.75
CA LEU A 106 -16.22 1.18 -22.86
C LEU A 106 -14.78 0.75 -22.58
N GLY A 107 -13.80 1.48 -23.13
CA GLY A 107 -12.39 1.22 -22.85
C GLY A 107 -12.04 1.40 -21.38
N ARG A 108 -12.72 2.33 -20.67
CA ARG A 108 -12.56 2.52 -19.23
C ARG A 108 -13.13 1.37 -18.42
N VAL A 109 -14.33 0.87 -18.77
CA VAL A 109 -14.89 -0.34 -18.15
C VAL A 109 -13.93 -1.51 -18.30
N LEU A 110 -13.43 -1.75 -19.52
CA LEU A 110 -12.46 -2.81 -19.79
C LEU A 110 -11.17 -2.64 -18.96
N THR A 111 -10.64 -1.41 -18.90
CA THR A 111 -9.44 -1.09 -18.12
C THR A 111 -9.65 -1.38 -16.64
N LEU A 112 -10.77 -0.94 -16.06
CA LEU A 112 -11.09 -1.19 -14.66
C LEU A 112 -11.27 -2.69 -14.36
N ILE A 113 -11.94 -3.44 -15.24
CA ILE A 113 -12.08 -4.90 -15.09
C ILE A 113 -10.71 -5.57 -15.09
N ILE A 114 -9.84 -5.23 -16.06
CA ILE A 114 -8.50 -5.81 -16.15
C ILE A 114 -7.67 -5.42 -14.91
N THR A 115 -7.68 -4.16 -14.50
CA THR A 115 -6.95 -3.69 -13.33
C THR A 115 -7.39 -4.43 -12.07
N LEU A 116 -8.70 -4.53 -11.80
CA LEU A 116 -9.20 -5.14 -10.57
C LEU A 116 -9.10 -6.68 -10.55
N THR A 117 -9.03 -7.34 -11.71
CA THR A 117 -8.98 -8.82 -11.78
C THR A 117 -7.58 -9.37 -12.06
N LEU A 118 -6.88 -8.77 -13.02
CA LEU A 118 -5.57 -9.20 -13.49
C LEU A 118 -4.44 -8.28 -13.04
N GLY A 119 -4.73 -7.08 -12.54
CA GLY A 119 -3.70 -6.10 -12.15
C GLY A 119 -2.71 -6.65 -11.12
N TRP A 120 -3.20 -7.36 -10.10
CA TRP A 120 -2.34 -7.98 -9.08
C TRP A 120 -1.45 -9.11 -9.62
N PRO A 121 -1.99 -10.15 -10.29
CA PRO A 121 -1.16 -11.18 -10.95
C PRO A 121 -0.16 -10.59 -11.96
N LEU A 122 -0.58 -9.61 -12.76
CA LEU A 122 0.30 -8.97 -13.74
C LEU A 122 1.39 -8.13 -13.07
N TYR A 123 1.11 -7.50 -11.93
CA TYR A 123 2.13 -6.80 -11.14
C TYR A 123 3.17 -7.78 -10.64
N LEU A 124 2.76 -8.88 -10.00
CA LEU A 124 3.71 -9.87 -9.50
C LEU A 124 4.52 -10.52 -10.62
N ALA A 125 3.89 -10.90 -11.73
CA ALA A 125 4.58 -11.61 -12.81
C ALA A 125 5.40 -10.71 -13.74
N PHE A 126 4.99 -9.45 -13.96
CA PHE A 126 5.55 -8.59 -15.01
C PHE A 126 5.81 -7.13 -14.57
N ASN A 127 5.66 -6.81 -13.28
CA ASN A 127 5.88 -5.48 -12.71
C ASN A 127 5.12 -4.35 -13.44
N VAL A 128 3.88 -4.60 -13.90
CA VAL A 128 3.16 -3.70 -14.82
C VAL A 128 2.86 -2.30 -14.29
N SER A 129 2.87 -2.10 -12.97
CA SER A 129 2.59 -0.83 -12.30
C SER A 129 3.80 -0.23 -11.59
N GLY A 130 4.95 -0.91 -11.55
CA GLY A 130 6.17 -0.41 -10.90
C GLY A 130 7.03 0.44 -11.84
N ARG A 131 8.15 0.96 -11.31
CA ARG A 131 9.18 1.61 -12.11
C ARG A 131 9.71 0.72 -13.25
N PRO A 132 10.21 1.32 -14.33
CA PRO A 132 10.95 0.57 -15.33
C PRO A 132 12.30 0.09 -14.77
N TYR A 133 12.65 -1.15 -15.11
CA TYR A 133 13.95 -1.74 -14.84
C TYR A 133 14.71 -1.99 -16.15
N ASN A 134 16.03 -2.08 -16.07
CA ASN A 134 16.90 -2.36 -17.23
C ASN A 134 16.77 -3.80 -17.77
N ARG A 135 16.06 -4.67 -17.05
CA ARG A 135 15.79 -6.06 -17.40
C ARG A 135 14.40 -6.44 -16.93
N PHE A 136 13.96 -7.63 -17.30
CA PHE A 136 12.67 -8.17 -16.89
C PHE A 136 12.54 -8.19 -15.35
N ALA A 137 11.47 -7.60 -14.84
CA ALA A 137 11.18 -7.52 -13.42
C ALA A 137 10.01 -8.44 -13.09
N CYS A 138 10.24 -9.37 -12.18
CA CYS A 138 9.29 -10.37 -11.72
C CYS A 138 9.48 -10.55 -10.22
N HIS A 139 8.38 -10.54 -9.48
CA HIS A 139 8.37 -10.69 -8.02
C HIS A 139 8.72 -12.11 -7.57
N TYR A 140 8.72 -13.08 -8.49
CA TYR A 140 9.09 -14.49 -8.25
C TYR A 140 10.50 -14.82 -8.77
N ASP A 141 11.27 -13.82 -9.21
CA ASP A 141 12.65 -14.03 -9.65
C ASP A 141 13.61 -13.53 -8.55
N PRO A 142 14.27 -14.43 -7.79
CA PRO A 142 15.28 -14.05 -6.81
C PRO A 142 16.43 -13.26 -7.41
N TYR A 143 16.71 -13.49 -8.70
CA TYR A 143 17.72 -12.75 -9.44
C TYR A 143 17.15 -11.53 -10.13
N GLY A 144 15.89 -11.15 -9.93
CA GLY A 144 15.26 -9.99 -10.56
C GLY A 144 15.89 -8.66 -10.16
N PRO A 145 15.71 -7.58 -10.96
CA PRO A 145 16.29 -6.27 -10.70
C PRO A 145 15.70 -5.53 -9.49
N ILE A 146 14.60 -6.06 -8.93
CA ILE A 146 13.91 -5.51 -7.76
C ILE A 146 14.73 -5.73 -6.49
N TYR A 147 15.53 -6.80 -6.43
CA TYR A 147 16.16 -7.29 -5.20
C TYR A 147 17.68 -7.16 -5.23
N THR A 148 18.24 -7.00 -4.04
CA THR A 148 19.70 -7.07 -3.82
C THR A 148 20.14 -8.51 -3.61
N ASP A 149 21.45 -8.77 -3.73
CA ASP A 149 22.02 -10.11 -3.51
C ASP A 149 21.70 -10.69 -2.12
N ARG A 150 21.51 -9.84 -1.11
CA ARG A 150 21.22 -10.24 0.27
C ARG A 150 19.78 -10.72 0.48
N GLU A 151 18.86 -10.26 -0.38
CA GLU A 151 17.42 -10.56 -0.24
C GLU A 151 17.03 -11.85 -0.97
N ARG A 152 17.89 -12.37 -1.86
CA ARG A 152 17.57 -13.50 -2.76
C ARG A 152 17.05 -14.74 -2.04
N THR A 153 17.69 -15.10 -0.93
CA THR A 153 17.29 -16.28 -0.15
C THR A 153 15.87 -16.13 0.38
N GLU A 154 15.48 -14.93 0.78
CA GLU A 154 14.13 -14.65 1.26
C GLU A 154 13.10 -14.75 0.12
N ILE A 155 13.47 -14.33 -1.11
CA ILE A 155 12.62 -14.52 -2.30
C ILE A 155 12.38 -16.02 -2.53
N CYS A 156 13.43 -16.84 -2.54
CA CYS A 156 13.32 -18.29 -2.68
C CYS A 156 12.40 -18.92 -1.60
N ILE A 157 12.49 -18.45 -0.35
CA ILE A 157 11.63 -18.91 0.76
C ILE A 157 10.16 -18.55 0.47
N SER A 158 9.90 -17.34 -0.01
CA SER A 158 8.53 -16.93 -0.34
C SER A 158 7.94 -17.70 -1.52
N ASP A 159 8.75 -17.97 -2.55
CA ASP A 159 8.35 -18.77 -3.71
C ASP A 159 8.03 -20.21 -3.31
N ALA A 160 8.84 -20.80 -2.41
CA ALA A 160 8.56 -22.12 -1.84
C ALA A 160 7.22 -22.15 -1.08
N GLY A 161 6.88 -21.09 -0.35
CA GLY A 161 5.58 -20.94 0.31
C GLY A 161 4.41 -20.92 -0.67
N VAL A 162 4.52 -20.12 -1.75
CA VAL A 162 3.51 -20.06 -2.81
C VAL A 162 3.37 -21.41 -3.53
N LEU A 163 4.47 -22.09 -3.83
CA LEU A 163 4.46 -23.42 -4.44
C LEU A 163 3.81 -24.47 -3.53
N ALA A 164 4.07 -24.42 -2.22
CA ALA A 164 3.45 -25.32 -1.26
C ALA A 164 1.93 -25.16 -1.21
N VAL A 165 1.43 -23.93 -1.17
CA VAL A 165 -0.02 -23.66 -1.21
C VAL A 165 -0.61 -24.05 -2.57
N THR A 166 0.08 -23.75 -3.66
CA THR A 166 -0.34 -24.16 -5.02
C THR A 166 -0.46 -25.69 -5.13
N TYR A 167 0.49 -26.44 -4.58
CA TYR A 167 0.42 -27.90 -4.52
C TYR A 167 -0.76 -28.38 -3.67
N GLY A 168 -1.00 -27.76 -2.50
CA GLY A 168 -2.18 -28.06 -1.68
C GLY A 168 -3.50 -27.82 -2.42
N LEU A 169 -3.62 -26.72 -3.17
CA LEU A 169 -4.78 -26.43 -4.01
C LEU A 169 -4.94 -27.44 -5.15
N TYR A 170 -3.84 -27.88 -5.76
CA TYR A 170 -3.85 -28.96 -6.76
C TYR A 170 -4.38 -30.26 -6.16
N SER A 171 -3.89 -30.67 -4.98
CA SER A 171 -4.37 -31.86 -4.28
C SER A 171 -5.88 -31.77 -3.96
N LEU A 172 -6.35 -30.59 -3.53
CA LEU A 172 -7.77 -30.34 -3.31
C LEU A 172 -8.59 -30.39 -4.61
N ALA A 173 -8.05 -29.88 -5.73
CA ALA A 173 -8.72 -29.93 -7.02
C ALA A 173 -8.85 -31.38 -7.52
N VAL A 174 -7.84 -32.22 -7.30
CA VAL A 174 -7.90 -33.66 -7.59
C VAL A 174 -8.92 -34.37 -6.70
N ALA A 175 -9.01 -34.01 -5.41
CA ALA A 175 -9.89 -34.70 -4.45
C ALA A 175 -11.36 -34.23 -4.47
N LYS A 176 -11.62 -32.95 -4.77
CA LYS A 176 -12.95 -32.31 -4.67
C LYS A 176 -13.46 -31.73 -5.98
N GLY A 177 -12.63 -31.72 -7.02
CA GLY A 177 -12.92 -31.11 -8.32
C GLY A 177 -12.50 -29.65 -8.42
N LEU A 178 -12.09 -29.23 -9.62
CA LEU A 178 -11.62 -27.86 -9.88
C LEU A 178 -12.69 -26.81 -9.58
N ALA A 179 -13.95 -27.05 -9.97
CA ALA A 179 -15.04 -26.11 -9.73
C ALA A 179 -15.23 -25.81 -8.23
N TRP A 180 -15.06 -26.82 -7.37
CA TRP A 180 -15.14 -26.64 -5.92
C TRP A 180 -14.02 -25.72 -5.41
N VAL A 181 -12.78 -25.94 -5.84
CA VAL A 181 -11.63 -25.10 -5.45
C VAL A 181 -11.80 -23.67 -5.97
N VAL A 182 -12.27 -23.50 -7.20
CA VAL A 182 -12.54 -22.16 -7.76
C VAL A 182 -13.61 -21.44 -6.93
N CYS A 183 -14.71 -22.10 -6.56
CA CYS A 183 -15.76 -21.46 -5.78
C CYS A 183 -15.35 -21.14 -4.33
N VAL A 184 -14.61 -22.03 -3.67
CA VAL A 184 -14.26 -21.89 -2.24
C VAL A 184 -13.00 -21.07 -2.01
N TYR A 185 -12.07 -21.08 -2.96
CA TYR A 185 -10.78 -20.40 -2.83
C TYR A 185 -10.55 -19.37 -3.93
N GLY A 186 -10.72 -19.75 -5.20
CA GLY A 186 -10.42 -18.89 -6.35
C GLY A 186 -11.23 -17.60 -6.40
N VAL A 187 -12.55 -17.68 -6.26
CA VAL A 187 -13.46 -16.52 -6.28
C VAL A 187 -13.22 -15.61 -5.07
N PRO A 188 -13.17 -16.11 -3.82
CA PRO A 188 -12.80 -15.27 -2.68
C PRO A 188 -11.44 -14.59 -2.84
N LEU A 189 -10.42 -15.32 -3.34
CA LEU A 189 -9.10 -14.75 -3.60
C LEU A 189 -9.16 -13.62 -4.63
N LEU A 190 -9.92 -13.80 -5.73
CA LEU A 190 -10.12 -12.76 -6.74
C LEU A 190 -10.76 -11.50 -6.13
N VAL A 191 -11.74 -11.66 -5.23
CA VAL A 191 -12.37 -10.53 -4.53
C VAL A 191 -11.38 -9.81 -3.63
N VAL A 192 -10.55 -10.55 -2.87
CA VAL A 192 -9.49 -9.96 -2.04
C VAL A 192 -8.49 -9.19 -2.91
N ASN A 193 -8.04 -9.75 -4.03
CA ASN A 193 -7.13 -9.10 -4.97
C ASN A 193 -7.76 -7.82 -5.56
N ALA A 194 -9.04 -7.85 -5.91
CA ALA A 194 -9.75 -6.67 -6.40
C ALA A 194 -9.79 -5.55 -5.36
N PHE A 195 -10.06 -5.87 -4.09
CA PHE A 195 -10.00 -4.88 -3.02
C PHE A 195 -8.58 -4.35 -2.77
N LEU A 196 -7.56 -5.22 -2.75
CA LEU A 196 -6.15 -4.81 -2.63
C LEU A 196 -5.79 -3.77 -3.70
N VAL A 197 -6.08 -4.09 -4.97
CA VAL A 197 -5.74 -3.21 -6.09
C VAL A 197 -6.55 -1.94 -6.02
N MET A 198 -7.84 -1.99 -5.67
CA MET A 198 -8.69 -0.80 -5.60
C MET A 198 -8.25 0.17 -4.51
N ILE A 199 -7.95 -0.34 -3.31
CA ILE A 199 -7.49 0.46 -2.16
C ILE A 199 -6.21 1.19 -2.54
N THR A 200 -5.19 0.43 -2.98
CA THR A 200 -3.88 1.00 -3.33
C THR A 200 -3.95 1.92 -4.54
N TYR A 201 -4.74 1.58 -5.57
CA TYR A 201 -4.98 2.44 -6.73
C TYR A 201 -5.55 3.79 -6.32
N LEU A 202 -6.61 3.82 -5.51
CA LEU A 202 -7.25 5.08 -5.15
C LEU A 202 -6.41 5.91 -4.16
N GLN A 203 -5.56 5.29 -3.37
CA GLN A 203 -4.65 5.99 -2.47
C GLN A 203 -3.46 6.64 -3.21
N HIS A 204 -3.02 6.06 -4.33
CA HIS A 204 -1.83 6.51 -5.07
C HIS A 204 -2.13 7.12 -6.44
N THR A 205 -3.38 7.09 -6.89
CA THR A 205 -3.82 7.71 -8.15
C THR A 205 -4.94 8.69 -7.87
N HIS A 206 -4.65 9.98 -8.01
CA HIS A 206 -5.63 11.05 -7.89
C HIS A 206 -5.11 12.33 -8.57
N PRO A 207 -5.97 13.17 -9.20
CA PRO A 207 -5.52 14.37 -9.92
C PRO A 207 -4.79 15.41 -9.05
N SER A 208 -5.01 15.41 -7.74
CA SER A 208 -4.32 16.30 -6.78
C SER A 208 -3.02 15.73 -6.22
N LEU A 209 -2.59 14.53 -6.63
CA LEU A 209 -1.33 13.96 -6.18
C LEU A 209 -0.19 14.36 -7.14
N PRO A 210 0.80 15.11 -6.66
CA PRO A 210 2.00 15.39 -7.43
C PRO A 210 2.87 14.13 -7.55
N HIS A 211 3.59 14.05 -8.65
CA HIS A 211 4.69 13.09 -8.83
C HIS A 211 5.97 13.86 -9.08
N TYR A 212 7.09 13.31 -8.65
CA TYR A 212 8.35 14.03 -8.66
C TYR A 212 9.41 13.26 -9.43
N ASP A 213 10.20 13.97 -10.23
CA ASP A 213 11.48 13.44 -10.66
C ASP A 213 12.57 13.67 -9.60
N SER A 214 13.72 13.07 -9.82
CA SER A 214 14.87 13.14 -8.90
C SER A 214 15.37 14.55 -8.53
N SER A 215 14.97 15.60 -9.24
CA SER A 215 15.37 16.98 -8.92
C SER A 215 14.52 17.62 -7.82
N GLU A 216 13.28 17.17 -7.65
CA GLU A 216 12.31 17.74 -6.69
C GLU A 216 11.85 16.72 -5.64
N TRP A 217 12.15 15.44 -5.83
CA TRP A 217 11.75 14.38 -4.90
C TRP A 217 12.58 14.43 -3.62
N ASP A 218 11.90 14.43 -2.49
CA ASP A 218 12.43 14.07 -1.18
C ASP A 218 11.44 13.13 -0.47
N TRP A 219 11.90 12.49 0.61
CA TRP A 219 11.10 11.50 1.33
C TRP A 219 9.77 12.06 1.85
N LEU A 220 9.76 13.29 2.38
CA LEU A 220 8.56 13.86 2.98
C LEU A 220 7.52 14.23 1.93
N ARG A 221 7.95 14.84 0.81
CA ARG A 221 7.09 15.11 -0.34
C ARG A 221 6.48 13.83 -0.90
N GLY A 222 7.29 12.77 -1.02
CA GLY A 222 6.83 11.46 -1.45
C GLY A 222 5.81 10.82 -0.50
N ALA A 223 6.12 10.79 0.80
CA ALA A 223 5.24 10.19 1.82
C ALA A 223 3.88 10.92 1.95
N LEU A 224 3.83 12.22 1.65
CA LEU A 224 2.59 13.01 1.63
C LEU A 224 1.84 12.94 0.29
N ALA A 225 2.44 12.39 -0.77
CA ALA A 225 1.82 12.23 -2.08
C ALA A 225 0.90 11.00 -2.13
N THR A 226 -0.06 10.96 -1.20
CA THR A 226 -1.08 9.93 -1.09
C THR A 226 -2.37 10.52 -0.51
N VAL A 227 -3.52 9.85 -0.68
CA VAL A 227 -4.83 10.38 -0.29
C VAL A 227 -5.60 9.41 0.61
N ASP A 228 -6.12 9.93 1.71
CA ASP A 228 -7.08 9.20 2.55
C ASP A 228 -8.47 9.20 1.90
N ARG A 229 -9.14 8.05 1.94
CA ARG A 229 -10.43 7.80 1.28
C ARG A 229 -11.45 7.27 2.28
N ASP A 230 -12.68 7.77 2.19
CA ASP A 230 -13.81 7.25 2.97
C ASP A 230 -14.66 6.27 2.15
N TYR A 231 -14.60 4.99 2.50
CA TYR A 231 -15.41 3.91 1.92
C TYR A 231 -16.61 3.54 2.83
N GLY A 232 -16.92 4.38 3.83
CA GLY A 232 -18.02 4.18 4.76
C GLY A 232 -17.79 2.97 5.67
N ILE A 233 -18.73 2.02 5.67
CA ILE A 233 -18.62 0.82 6.52
C ILE A 233 -17.40 -0.04 6.19
N LEU A 234 -16.90 0.04 4.95
CA LEU A 234 -15.74 -0.70 4.51
C LEU A 234 -14.44 -0.22 5.17
N ASN A 235 -14.36 1.02 5.68
CA ASN A 235 -13.19 1.47 6.44
C ASN A 235 -12.94 0.52 7.62
N LYS A 236 -13.99 0.14 8.34
CA LYS A 236 -13.89 -0.81 9.45
C LYS A 236 -13.46 -2.20 9.00
N VAL A 237 -13.97 -2.67 7.85
CA VAL A 237 -13.59 -3.96 7.26
C VAL A 237 -12.12 -3.98 6.87
N PHE A 238 -11.59 -2.85 6.41
CA PHE A 238 -10.19 -2.68 6.03
C PHE A 238 -9.32 -2.08 7.15
N HIS A 239 -9.78 -2.10 8.41
CA HIS A 239 -9.03 -1.58 9.57
C HIS A 239 -8.57 -0.13 9.47
N ASN A 240 -9.39 0.68 8.80
CA ASN A 240 -9.15 2.09 8.52
C ASN A 240 -7.90 2.36 7.67
N ILE A 241 -7.32 1.35 7.00
CA ILE A 241 -6.19 1.60 6.08
C ILE A 241 -6.59 2.58 4.97
N THR A 242 -7.88 2.61 4.59
CA THR A 242 -8.41 3.51 3.57
C THR A 242 -8.39 4.97 4.00
N ASP A 243 -8.66 5.27 5.27
CA ASP A 243 -8.81 6.62 5.85
C ASP A 243 -7.71 6.99 6.86
N THR A 244 -6.61 6.22 6.90
CA THR A 244 -5.39 6.53 7.67
C THR A 244 -4.11 6.29 6.87
N HIS A 245 -4.20 6.29 5.55
CA HIS A 245 -3.10 5.94 4.66
C HIS A 245 -1.99 6.99 4.62
N VAL A 246 -2.33 8.28 4.76
CA VAL A 246 -1.32 9.35 4.93
C VAL A 246 -0.48 9.09 6.18
N ALA A 247 -1.11 8.75 7.30
CA ALA A 247 -0.40 8.39 8.53
C ALA A 247 0.43 7.11 8.34
N HIS A 248 -0.09 6.14 7.59
CA HIS A 248 0.62 4.91 7.24
C HIS A 248 1.90 5.18 6.44
N HIS A 249 1.90 6.11 5.49
CA HIS A 249 3.12 6.47 4.74
C HIS A 249 4.16 7.21 5.59
N LEU A 250 3.71 8.09 6.49
CA LEU A 250 4.60 8.80 7.41
C LEU A 250 5.20 7.87 8.48
N PHE A 251 4.43 6.87 8.92
CA PHE A 251 4.78 5.99 10.04
C PHE A 251 4.43 4.53 9.72
N SER A 252 5.04 3.95 8.69
CA SER A 252 4.66 2.62 8.19
C SER A 252 4.84 1.49 9.20
N THR A 253 5.78 1.63 10.14
CA THR A 253 6.01 0.68 11.24
C THR A 253 4.99 0.81 12.39
N MET A 254 4.11 1.81 12.35
CA MET A 254 3.07 2.00 13.36
C MET A 254 1.95 0.98 13.15
N PRO A 255 1.51 0.28 14.21
CA PRO A 255 0.37 -0.62 14.11
C PRO A 255 -0.92 0.12 13.76
N HIS A 256 -1.73 -0.42 12.85
CA HIS A 256 -2.98 0.19 12.35
C HIS A 256 -3.98 0.59 13.44
N TYR A 257 -3.98 -0.09 14.60
CA TYR A 257 -4.90 0.25 15.69
C TYR A 257 -4.58 1.60 16.36
N ASN A 258 -3.38 2.16 16.14
CA ASN A 258 -3.03 3.53 16.52
C ASN A 258 -3.21 4.53 15.37
N ALA A 259 -3.44 4.07 14.13
CA ALA A 259 -3.41 4.92 12.95
C ALA A 259 -4.50 6.00 12.98
N MET A 260 -5.71 5.69 13.49
CA MET A 260 -6.78 6.69 13.64
C MET A 260 -6.44 7.80 14.63
N GLU A 261 -5.73 7.46 15.72
CA GLU A 261 -5.27 8.45 16.70
C GLU A 261 -4.20 9.35 16.07
N ALA A 262 -3.22 8.75 15.41
CA ALA A 262 -2.18 9.46 14.69
C ALA A 262 -2.75 10.39 13.60
N THR A 263 -3.69 9.90 12.77
CA THR A 263 -4.36 10.70 11.73
C THR A 263 -5.01 11.95 12.32
N LYS A 264 -5.73 11.84 13.44
CA LYS A 264 -6.34 13.00 14.12
C LYS A 264 -5.30 14.00 14.62
N ALA A 265 -4.14 13.53 15.06
CA ALA A 265 -3.05 14.38 15.55
C ALA A 265 -2.30 15.09 14.40
N ILE A 266 -2.03 14.41 13.28
CA ILE A 266 -1.25 14.98 12.18
C ILE A 266 -2.07 15.90 11.28
N LYS A 267 -3.38 15.66 11.11
CA LYS A 267 -4.23 16.43 10.22
C LYS A 267 -4.20 17.95 10.46
N PRO A 268 -4.32 18.47 11.70
CA PRO A 268 -4.20 19.91 11.95
C PRO A 268 -2.77 20.45 11.74
N ILE A 269 -1.73 19.61 11.86
CA ILE A 269 -0.34 20.00 11.65
C ILE A 269 -0.03 20.12 10.16
N LEU A 270 -0.50 19.15 9.37
CA LEU A 270 -0.30 19.12 7.92
C LEU A 270 -1.16 20.15 7.19
N GLY A 271 -2.34 20.50 7.73
CA GLY A 271 -3.21 21.53 7.16
C GLY A 271 -3.54 21.24 5.69
N GLU A 272 -3.17 22.16 4.80
CA GLU A 272 -3.41 22.07 3.36
C GLU A 272 -2.64 20.92 2.67
N TYR A 273 -1.58 20.40 3.30
CA TYR A 273 -0.80 19.29 2.76
C TYR A 273 -1.46 17.91 3.01
N TYR A 274 -2.43 17.82 3.91
CA TYR A 274 -3.16 16.57 4.16
C TYR A 274 -4.23 16.35 3.08
N GLN A 275 -4.09 15.27 2.31
CA GLN A 275 -5.02 14.93 1.24
C GLN A 275 -6.12 13.97 1.74
N PHE A 276 -7.37 14.36 1.53
CA PHE A 276 -8.54 13.52 1.78
C PHE A 276 -9.58 13.68 0.68
N ASP A 277 -10.17 12.58 0.23
CA ASP A 277 -11.28 12.59 -0.70
C ASP A 277 -12.42 11.68 -0.23
N GLY A 278 -13.54 12.30 0.13
CA GLY A 278 -14.79 11.63 0.55
C GLY A 278 -15.70 11.20 -0.62
N THR A 279 -15.23 11.29 -1.86
CA THR A 279 -15.99 10.80 -3.02
C THR A 279 -16.20 9.29 -2.90
N PRO A 280 -17.44 8.76 -3.07
CA PRO A 280 -17.68 7.32 -3.00
C PRO A 280 -16.75 6.53 -3.90
N PHE A 281 -16.15 5.46 -3.38
CA PHE A 281 -15.05 4.73 -4.04
C PHE A 281 -15.32 4.34 -5.50
N TYR A 282 -16.56 3.97 -5.85
CA TYR A 282 -16.92 3.62 -7.23
C TYR A 282 -16.95 4.83 -8.18
N LYS A 283 -17.33 6.02 -7.68
CA LYS A 283 -17.24 7.28 -8.44
C LYS A 283 -15.79 7.73 -8.56
N ALA A 284 -15.01 7.58 -7.49
CA ALA A 284 -13.58 7.84 -7.48
C ALA A 284 -12.85 6.95 -8.50
N MET A 285 -13.08 5.63 -8.51
CA MET A 285 -12.51 4.72 -9.52
C MET A 285 -12.78 5.18 -10.95
N TRP A 286 -14.02 5.60 -11.23
CA TRP A 286 -14.39 6.09 -12.56
C TRP A 286 -13.69 7.40 -12.91
N ARG A 287 -13.62 8.35 -11.96
CA ARG A 287 -12.92 9.63 -12.14
C ARG A 287 -11.42 9.39 -12.34
N GLU A 288 -10.80 8.49 -11.59
CA GLU A 288 -9.36 8.28 -11.62
C GLU A 288 -8.96 7.64 -12.95
N ALA A 289 -9.74 6.64 -13.39
CA ALA A 289 -9.55 6.03 -14.71
C ALA A 289 -9.89 6.98 -15.88
N LYS A 290 -10.51 8.14 -15.62
CA LYS A 290 -10.78 9.19 -16.63
C LYS A 290 -9.73 10.29 -16.63
N GLU A 291 -9.33 10.75 -15.45
CA GLU A 291 -8.51 11.94 -15.27
C GLU A 291 -7.01 11.60 -15.15
N CYS A 292 -6.66 10.40 -14.67
CA CYS A 292 -5.29 9.98 -14.37
C CYS A 292 -4.72 9.05 -15.45
N VAL A 293 -4.58 9.54 -16.68
CA VAL A 293 -4.13 8.72 -17.82
C VAL A 293 -2.60 8.72 -17.96
N TYR A 294 -2.00 9.90 -17.81
CA TYR A 294 -0.55 10.09 -17.90
C TYR A 294 -0.16 11.32 -17.08
N VAL A 295 1.13 11.54 -16.85
CA VAL A 295 1.64 12.75 -16.20
C VAL A 295 2.42 13.66 -17.14
N GLU A 296 2.29 14.97 -16.94
CA GLU A 296 3.04 16.05 -17.61
C GLU A 296 3.66 16.98 -16.55
N PRO A 297 4.80 17.65 -16.83
CA PRO A 297 5.37 18.65 -15.93
C PRO A 297 4.35 19.74 -15.56
N ASP A 298 4.47 20.34 -14.38
CA ASP A 298 3.64 21.48 -14.00
C ASP A 298 3.91 22.67 -14.92
N ASP A 299 2.84 23.19 -15.55
CA ASP A 299 2.91 24.34 -16.45
C ASP A 299 3.02 25.68 -15.69
N ARG A 300 2.71 25.67 -14.39
CA ARG A 300 2.52 26.89 -13.58
C ARG A 300 3.78 27.38 -12.90
N ASP A 301 4.80 26.53 -12.77
CA ASP A 301 5.99 26.84 -11.99
C ASP A 301 7.27 26.49 -12.75
N GLN A 302 8.35 27.23 -12.50
CA GLN A 302 9.65 26.94 -13.13
C GLN A 302 10.31 25.67 -12.56
N SER A 303 9.68 25.02 -11.55
CA SER A 303 10.12 23.75 -10.97
C SER A 303 9.98 22.62 -11.99
N LYS A 304 11.08 22.28 -12.66
CA LYS A 304 11.10 21.30 -13.76
C LYS A 304 10.78 19.87 -13.33
N GLY A 305 10.74 19.58 -12.03
CA GLY A 305 10.63 18.22 -11.50
C GLY A 305 9.28 17.81 -10.91
N VAL A 306 8.24 18.66 -10.94
CA VAL A 306 6.89 18.32 -10.45
C VAL A 306 5.98 17.97 -11.62
N TYR A 307 5.24 16.86 -11.50
CA TYR A 307 4.38 16.31 -12.55
C TYR A 307 2.98 16.05 -12.04
N TRP A 308 1.99 16.30 -12.88
CA TRP A 308 0.57 16.16 -12.56
C TRP A 308 -0.16 15.29 -13.57
N TYR A 309 -1.19 14.59 -13.11
CA TYR A 309 -2.05 13.81 -13.98
C TYR A 309 -2.81 14.69 -15.00
N ARG A 310 -2.91 14.17 -16.22
CA ARG A 310 -3.63 14.74 -17.35
C ARG A 310 -4.30 13.62 -18.16
N ASN A 311 -5.27 14.00 -19.00
CA ASN A 311 -6.03 13.08 -19.84
C ASN A 311 -6.29 13.57 -21.27
N LYS A 312 -5.59 14.63 -21.72
CA LYS A 312 -5.79 15.24 -23.03
C LYS A 312 -4.85 14.61 -24.08
N PHE A 313 -5.41 14.10 -25.17
CA PHE A 313 -4.68 13.40 -26.23
C PHE A 313 -4.53 14.20 -27.52
#